data_AF-A0A811JQY0-F1
#
_entry.id   AF-A0A811JQY0-F1
#
_cell.length_a   1.000
_cell.length_b   1.000
_cell.length_c   1.000
_cell.angle_alpha   90.00
_cell.angle_beta   90.00
_cell.angle_gamma   90.00
#
_symmetry.space_group_name_H-M   'P 1'
#
loop_
_entity.id
_entity.type
_entity.pdbx_description
1 polymer ?
#
loop_
_entity_poly.entity_id
_entity_poly.type
_entity_poly.pdbx_seq_one_letter_code
_entity_poly.pdbx_strand_id
1 'polypeptide(L)'
;MWPNRPAFCFPAVLLIINALPNYRPLTSLTQEQCHQYIEKPHKYRAHRITYRDPHTLDGLAITCAAIKSRHFFSHRTLYPKEILFPLAYVRLVYKDYLFLESELAVSYSPQNIYCYAIDAKAPKVFHARLHALSACLPNVIVTRVEYRMDSEGHNGTRSMMECLRMITKHNWKYVFVLQNHDIQIKTNSELIRILQLYNGTNDVQAYRQSIKRIQPGVNWSFKAMNLFKNGTYYHA
;
A
#
# COMPACT_ATOMS: atom_id res chain seq x y z
N MET A 1 -30.58 3.91 4.36
CA MET A 1 -30.69 3.19 5.66
C MET A 1 -29.90 1.90 5.53
N TRP A 2 -28.82 1.76 6.28
CA TRP A 2 -27.95 0.56 6.28
C TRP A 2 -28.18 -0.18 7.60
N PRO A 3 -28.88 -1.34 7.64
CA PRO A 3 -29.11 -2.04 8.89
C PRO A 3 -27.96 -3.01 9.20
N ASN A 4 -27.49 -2.97 10.44
CA ASN A 4 -26.77 -4.00 11.19
C ASN A 4 -25.53 -4.64 10.54
N ARG A 5 -24.44 -3.88 10.41
CA ARG A 5 -23.06 -4.42 10.38
C ARG A 5 -22.24 -3.83 11.52
N PRO A 6 -21.27 -4.56 12.10
CA PRO A 6 -20.37 -4.02 13.12
C PRO A 6 -19.75 -2.72 12.60
N ALA A 7 -19.81 -1.65 13.39
CA ALA A 7 -19.30 -0.35 13.03
C ALA A 7 -17.78 -0.44 12.84
N PHE A 8 -17.33 -0.46 11.58
CA PHE A 8 -15.96 -0.09 11.29
C PHE A 8 -15.89 1.43 11.41
N CYS A 9 -14.87 1.94 12.10
CA CYS A 9 -14.53 3.36 12.08
C CYS A 9 -14.09 3.78 10.67
N PHE A 10 -15.04 3.91 9.75
CA PHE A 10 -14.91 4.61 8.49
C PHE A 10 -15.77 5.87 8.59
N PRO A 11 -15.15 6.97 9.00
CA PRO A 11 -15.10 8.10 8.11
C PRO A 11 -13.63 8.43 7.83
N ALA A 12 -13.40 9.02 6.65
CA ALA A 12 -12.13 9.52 6.17
C ALA A 12 -11.02 9.69 7.25
N VAL A 13 -9.88 9.03 7.01
CA VAL A 13 -8.56 9.39 7.55
C VAL A 13 -8.24 8.91 8.98
N LEU A 14 -7.06 8.27 9.07
CA LEU A 14 -6.21 8.09 10.27
C LEU A 14 -6.45 6.88 11.19
N LEU A 15 -5.81 5.76 10.83
CA LEU A 15 -5.10 4.93 11.79
C LEU A 15 -3.65 5.43 11.90
N ILE A 16 -3.41 6.51 12.65
CA ILE A 16 -2.07 6.76 13.20
C ILE A 16 -2.04 6.12 14.58
N ILE A 17 -1.04 5.26 14.81
CA ILE A 17 -0.08 5.34 15.92
C ILE A 17 0.89 4.15 15.78
N ASN A 18 2.15 4.50 15.47
CA ASN A 18 3.41 3.86 15.85
C ASN A 18 3.53 2.34 15.69
N ALA A 19 4.37 1.93 14.72
CA ALA A 19 5.29 0.80 14.83
C ALA A 19 4.87 -0.34 15.78
N LEU A 20 3.80 -1.06 15.44
CA LEU A 20 3.43 -2.29 16.15
C LEU A 20 2.99 -3.37 15.15
N PRO A 21 3.47 -4.63 15.27
CA PRO A 21 3.33 -5.67 14.23
C PRO A 21 1.92 -6.28 14.09
N ASN A 22 0.84 -5.60 14.46
CA ASN A 22 -0.49 -6.22 14.50
C ASN A 22 -1.61 -5.18 14.31
N TYR A 23 -2.33 -5.27 13.19
CA TYR A 23 -3.52 -4.48 12.91
C TYR A 23 -4.77 -5.02 13.64
N ARG A 24 -5.68 -4.12 14.04
CA ARG A 24 -6.83 -4.41 14.92
C ARG A 24 -8.05 -3.54 14.57
N PRO A 25 -9.19 -4.09 14.09
CA PRO A 25 -10.48 -3.39 14.17
C PRO A 25 -11.10 -3.55 15.57
N LEU A 26 -11.62 -2.46 16.13
CA LEU A 26 -12.29 -2.42 17.44
C LEU A 26 -13.77 -2.81 17.26
N THR A 27 -14.16 -4.03 17.66
CA THR A 27 -15.57 -4.46 17.58
C THR A 27 -16.47 -3.85 18.65
N SER A 28 -15.91 -3.05 19.57
CA SER A 28 -16.65 -2.42 20.66
C SER A 28 -16.86 -0.92 20.48
N LEU A 29 -16.39 -0.32 19.38
CA LEU A 29 -16.66 1.09 19.11
C LEU A 29 -17.91 1.18 18.25
N THR A 30 -19.00 1.72 18.79
CA THR A 30 -20.08 2.25 17.94
C THR A 30 -19.50 3.37 17.06
N GLN A 31 -20.18 3.72 15.97
CA GLN A 31 -19.72 4.82 15.09
C GLN A 31 -19.54 6.13 15.88
N GLU A 32 -20.27 6.34 16.98
CA GLU A 32 -20.09 7.47 17.90
C GLU A 32 -18.77 7.43 18.71
N GLN A 33 -18.20 6.25 18.95
CA GLN A 33 -17.00 6.10 19.77
C GLN A 33 -15.70 6.17 18.94
N CYS A 34 -15.78 6.07 17.61
CA CYS A 34 -14.64 6.25 16.71
C CYS A 34 -14.00 7.64 16.81
N HIS A 35 -14.83 8.68 16.89
CA HIS A 35 -14.36 10.05 17.09
C HIS A 35 -13.61 10.19 18.42
N GLN A 36 -14.14 9.58 19.48
CA GLN A 36 -13.51 9.57 20.80
C GLN A 36 -12.17 8.84 20.80
N TYR A 37 -12.04 7.76 20.00
CA TYR A 37 -10.76 7.07 19.81
C TYR A 37 -9.72 7.95 19.12
N ILE A 38 -10.11 8.66 18.05
CA ILE A 38 -9.20 9.57 17.33
C ILE A 38 -8.71 10.68 18.25
N GLU A 39 -9.59 11.27 19.06
CA GLU A 39 -9.22 12.34 19.99
C GLU A 39 -8.44 11.86 21.21
N LYS A 40 -8.75 10.65 21.74
CA LYS A 40 -8.22 10.16 23.02
C LYS A 40 -7.78 8.69 22.94
N PRO A 41 -6.81 8.33 22.09
CA PRO A 41 -6.45 6.94 21.78
C PRO A 41 -5.91 6.16 22.99
N HIS A 42 -5.30 6.85 23.96
CA HIS A 42 -4.75 6.23 25.18
C HIS A 42 -5.82 5.58 26.07
N LYS A 43 -7.04 6.15 26.11
CA LYS A 43 -8.14 5.64 26.94
C LYS A 43 -8.65 4.26 26.49
N TYR A 44 -8.43 3.92 25.22
CA TYR A 44 -8.95 2.70 24.61
C TYR A 44 -7.86 1.64 24.39
N ARG A 45 -6.64 1.86 24.88
CA ARG A 45 -5.50 0.96 24.66
C ARG A 45 -5.75 -0.45 25.21
N ALA A 46 -6.37 -0.57 26.38
CA ALA A 46 -6.68 -1.84 27.04
C ALA A 46 -7.79 -2.64 26.33
N HIS A 47 -8.62 -1.99 25.51
CA HIS A 47 -9.79 -2.60 24.85
C HIS A 47 -9.54 -3.01 23.39
N ARG A 48 -8.27 -3.00 22.94
CA ARG A 48 -7.94 -3.31 21.54
C ARG A 48 -8.09 -4.81 21.29
N ILE A 49 -8.61 -5.21 20.13
CA ILE A 49 -8.75 -6.64 19.72
C ILE A 49 -7.70 -7.02 18.69
N THR A 50 -6.82 -7.98 19.01
CA THR A 50 -5.79 -8.45 18.07
C THR A 50 -6.37 -9.35 17.00
N TYR A 51 -6.11 -9.04 15.72
CA TYR A 51 -6.24 -10.02 14.67
C TYR A 51 -4.85 -10.48 14.24
N ARG A 52 -4.68 -11.80 14.04
CA ARG A 52 -3.48 -12.39 13.45
C ARG A 52 -3.89 -13.15 12.21
N ASP A 53 -3.09 -13.02 11.16
CA ASP A 53 -3.29 -13.84 9.98
C ASP A 53 -3.27 -15.33 10.38
N PRO A 54 -4.27 -16.12 9.97
CA PRO A 54 -4.23 -17.55 10.16
C PRO A 54 -2.99 -18.11 9.45
N HIS A 55 -2.26 -18.99 10.12
CA HIS A 55 -1.00 -19.54 9.59
C HIS A 55 -1.21 -20.52 8.44
N THR A 56 -2.41 -21.10 8.33
CA THR A 56 -2.79 -22.06 7.31
C THR A 56 -3.68 -21.44 6.26
N LEU A 57 -3.75 -22.06 5.08
CA LEU A 57 -4.52 -21.53 3.95
C LEU A 57 -6.04 -21.63 4.18
N ASP A 58 -6.50 -22.70 4.82
CA ASP A 58 -7.89 -22.97 5.19
C ASP A 58 -8.41 -22.06 6.32
N GLY A 59 -7.51 -21.49 7.13
CA GLY A 59 -7.89 -20.56 8.20
C GLY A 59 -8.48 -19.23 7.71
N LEU A 60 -8.35 -18.89 6.42
CA LEU A 60 -8.97 -17.73 5.81
C LEU A 60 -9.45 -18.06 4.38
N ALA A 61 -10.75 -18.00 4.13
CA ALA A 61 -11.28 -18.24 2.80
C ALA A 61 -10.79 -17.18 1.78
N ILE A 62 -10.15 -17.61 0.69
CA ILE A 62 -9.54 -16.73 -0.32
C ILE A 62 -10.28 -16.73 -1.67
N THR A 63 -11.50 -17.29 -1.73
CA THR A 63 -12.34 -17.17 -2.93
C THR A 63 -12.70 -15.70 -3.16
N CYS A 64 -12.93 -15.31 -4.42
CA CYS A 64 -13.27 -13.91 -4.71
C CYS A 64 -14.58 -13.47 -4.02
N ALA A 65 -15.53 -14.38 -3.86
CA ALA A 65 -16.75 -14.13 -3.08
C ALA A 65 -16.44 -13.83 -1.60
N ALA A 66 -15.51 -14.58 -0.98
CA ALA A 66 -15.10 -14.36 0.40
C ALA A 66 -14.31 -13.06 0.58
N ILE A 67 -13.41 -12.72 -0.35
CA ILE A 67 -12.68 -11.44 -0.36
C ILE A 67 -13.68 -10.28 -0.43
N LYS A 68 -14.62 -10.32 -1.39
CA LYS A 68 -15.66 -9.29 -1.57
C LYS A 68 -16.71 -9.27 -0.46
N SER A 69 -16.86 -10.34 0.34
CA SER A 69 -17.77 -10.33 1.48
C SER A 69 -17.15 -9.69 2.73
N ARG A 70 -15.82 -9.74 2.88
CA ARG A 70 -15.10 -9.11 4.01
C ARG A 70 -15.05 -7.60 3.92
N HIS A 71 -14.95 -7.06 2.70
CA HIS A 71 -14.78 -5.64 2.46
C HIS A 71 -15.62 -5.14 1.29
N PHE A 72 -15.95 -3.85 1.31
CA PHE A 72 -16.58 -3.18 0.18
C PHE A 72 -15.51 -2.64 -0.77
N PHE A 73 -15.32 -3.30 -1.91
CA PHE A 73 -14.53 -2.78 -3.03
C PHE A 73 -15.45 -2.09 -4.02
N SER A 74 -15.35 -0.76 -4.15
CA SER A 74 -16.25 -0.01 -5.02
C SER A 74 -16.09 -0.42 -6.48
N HIS A 75 -17.18 -0.82 -7.13
CA HIS A 75 -17.20 -1.18 -8.55
C HIS A 75 -17.45 0.04 -9.46
N ARG A 76 -17.74 1.21 -8.88
CA ARG A 76 -17.96 2.47 -9.60
C ARG A 76 -17.06 3.55 -9.04
N THR A 77 -16.60 4.44 -9.90
CA THR A 77 -15.91 5.64 -9.46
C THR A 77 -16.89 6.52 -8.70
N LEU A 78 -16.49 7.02 -7.52
CA LEU A 78 -17.35 7.82 -6.66
C LEU A 78 -17.62 9.21 -7.25
N TYR A 79 -16.59 9.83 -7.84
CA TYR A 79 -16.72 11.12 -8.50
C TYR A 79 -16.21 11.04 -9.95
N PRO A 80 -17.01 11.43 -10.97
CA PRO A 80 -16.63 11.28 -12.38
C PRO A 80 -15.27 11.86 -12.76
N LYS A 81 -14.85 12.95 -12.08
CA LYS A 81 -13.54 13.59 -12.30
C LYS A 81 -12.35 12.70 -11.96
N GLU A 82 -12.51 11.72 -11.07
CA GLU A 82 -11.41 10.84 -10.66
C GLU A 82 -10.98 9.90 -11.79
N ILE A 83 -11.88 9.55 -12.72
CA ILE A 83 -11.55 8.72 -13.91
C ILE A 83 -10.46 9.37 -14.76
N LEU A 84 -10.40 10.71 -14.78
CA LEU A 84 -9.43 11.48 -15.55
C LEU A 84 -8.07 11.62 -14.86
N PHE A 85 -7.98 11.22 -13.58
CA PHE A 85 -6.77 11.32 -12.76
C PHE A 85 -6.46 10.00 -12.03
N PRO A 86 -6.23 8.90 -12.77
CA PRO A 86 -5.89 7.61 -12.17
C PRO A 86 -4.56 7.67 -11.41
N LEU A 87 -4.55 7.08 -10.21
CA LEU A 87 -3.38 6.96 -9.35
C LEU A 87 -2.83 5.54 -9.41
N ALA A 88 -1.51 5.41 -9.24
CA ALA A 88 -0.84 4.14 -9.09
C ALA A 88 -0.27 3.97 -7.68
N TYR A 89 -0.27 2.73 -7.19
CA TYR A 89 0.30 2.37 -5.90
C TYR A 89 1.24 1.20 -6.11
N VAL A 90 2.49 1.33 -5.66
CA VAL A 90 3.50 0.27 -5.65
C VAL A 90 3.83 -0.03 -4.21
N ARG A 91 3.58 -1.26 -3.76
CA ARG A 91 3.79 -1.66 -2.37
C ARG A 91 4.75 -2.84 -2.26
N LEU A 92 5.79 -2.69 -1.46
CA LEU A 92 6.66 -3.79 -1.03
C LEU A 92 6.04 -4.48 0.17
N VAL A 93 5.81 -5.80 0.08
CA VAL A 93 5.06 -6.54 1.11
C VAL A 93 5.71 -7.86 1.47
N TYR A 94 5.56 -8.28 2.71
CA TYR A 94 6.18 -9.50 3.25
C TYR A 94 5.36 -10.24 4.32
N LYS A 95 4.30 -9.63 4.88
CA LYS A 95 3.42 -10.23 5.89
C LYS A 95 2.12 -9.43 6.10
N ASP A 96 1.27 -9.91 7.03
CA ASP A 96 0.07 -9.23 7.51
C ASP A 96 -0.97 -8.99 6.38
N TYR A 97 -1.40 -10.07 5.72
CA TYR A 97 -2.33 -10.05 4.60
C TYR A 97 -3.65 -9.37 4.94
N LEU A 98 -4.26 -9.65 6.09
CA LEU A 98 -5.53 -9.01 6.44
C LEU A 98 -5.40 -7.51 6.68
N PHE A 99 -4.23 -7.05 7.13
CA PHE A 99 -3.92 -5.63 7.16
C PHE A 99 -3.89 -5.06 5.73
N LEU A 100 -3.16 -5.71 4.82
CA LEU A 100 -3.04 -5.26 3.44
C LEU A 100 -4.38 -5.28 2.69
N GLU A 101 -5.21 -6.32 2.90
CA GLU A 101 -6.55 -6.43 2.33
C GLU A 101 -7.46 -5.32 2.86
N SER A 102 -7.37 -5.03 4.17
CA SER A 102 -8.12 -3.93 4.80
C SER A 102 -7.66 -2.55 4.31
N GLU A 103 -6.35 -2.33 4.20
CA GLU A 103 -5.80 -1.08 3.71
C GLU A 103 -6.20 -0.84 2.26
N LEU A 104 -6.10 -1.88 1.41
CA LEU A 104 -6.57 -1.80 0.04
C LEU A 104 -8.04 -1.44 0.01
N ALA A 105 -8.90 -2.08 0.81
CA ALA A 105 -10.33 -1.76 0.84
C ALA A 105 -10.62 -0.28 1.17
N VAL A 106 -9.81 0.33 2.03
CA VAL A 106 -9.91 1.76 2.38
C VAL A 106 -9.48 2.66 1.22
N SER A 107 -8.41 2.30 0.54
CA SER A 107 -7.79 3.12 -0.51
C SER A 107 -8.27 2.77 -1.93
N TYR A 108 -9.06 1.72 -2.10
CA TYR A 108 -9.45 1.16 -3.39
C TYR A 108 -10.34 2.13 -4.18
N SER A 109 -9.96 2.39 -5.42
CA SER A 109 -10.80 3.02 -6.42
C SER A 109 -10.65 2.29 -7.75
N PRO A 110 -11.75 2.03 -8.49
CA PRO A 110 -11.72 1.16 -9.66
C PRO A 110 -10.88 1.70 -10.83
N GLN A 111 -10.65 3.03 -10.89
CA GLN A 111 -9.80 3.66 -11.89
C GLN A 111 -8.30 3.65 -11.56
N ASN A 112 -7.93 3.38 -10.30
CA ASN A 112 -6.53 3.34 -9.87
C ASN A 112 -5.90 1.97 -10.15
N ILE A 113 -4.59 1.86 -10.02
CA ILE A 113 -3.86 0.58 -10.11
C ILE A 113 -3.02 0.32 -8.86
N TYR A 114 -3.04 -0.93 -8.40
CA TYR A 114 -2.36 -1.36 -7.18
C TYR A 114 -1.42 -2.52 -7.51
N CYS A 115 -0.12 -2.30 -7.36
CA CYS A 115 0.91 -3.30 -7.57
C CYS A 115 1.57 -3.72 -6.27
N TYR A 116 1.63 -5.03 -6.03
CA TYR A 116 2.29 -5.63 -4.89
C TYR A 116 3.54 -6.39 -5.35
N ALA A 117 4.69 -6.01 -4.79
CA ALA A 117 5.93 -6.77 -4.93
C ALA A 117 6.19 -7.54 -3.63
N ILE A 118 6.15 -8.87 -3.72
CA ILE A 118 6.24 -9.76 -2.57
C ILE A 118 7.72 -10.07 -2.29
N ASP A 119 8.12 -10.05 -1.02
CA ASP A 119 9.40 -10.62 -0.60
C ASP A 119 9.42 -12.12 -0.87
N ALA A 120 10.38 -12.58 -1.66
CA ALA A 120 10.50 -14.00 -2.03
C ALA A 120 10.67 -14.94 -0.83
N LYS A 121 11.02 -14.41 0.36
CA LYS A 121 11.13 -15.21 1.60
C LYS A 121 9.84 -15.24 2.42
N ALA A 122 8.76 -14.58 1.98
CA ALA A 122 7.50 -14.56 2.70
C ALA A 122 6.86 -15.97 2.75
N PRO A 123 6.00 -16.27 3.74
CA PRO A 123 5.37 -17.58 3.86
C PRO A 123 4.50 -17.91 2.63
N LYS A 124 4.49 -19.17 2.17
CA LYS A 124 3.69 -19.59 1.00
C LYS A 124 2.20 -19.22 1.10
N VAL A 125 1.63 -19.27 2.29
CA VAL A 125 0.24 -18.86 2.56
C VAL A 125 0.02 -17.37 2.26
N PHE A 126 1.01 -16.52 2.53
CA PHE A 126 0.96 -15.10 2.22
C PHE A 126 0.96 -14.85 0.70
N HIS A 127 1.85 -15.53 -0.05
CA HIS A 127 1.85 -15.45 -1.52
C HIS A 127 0.49 -15.89 -2.09
N ALA A 128 -0.03 -17.04 -1.65
CA ALA A 128 -1.32 -17.55 -2.12
C ALA A 128 -2.48 -16.57 -1.91
N ARG A 129 -2.50 -15.88 -0.76
CA ARG A 129 -3.52 -14.87 -0.45
C ARG A 129 -3.41 -13.63 -1.34
N LEU A 130 -2.20 -13.09 -1.56
CA LEU A 130 -2.02 -11.94 -2.45
C LEU A 130 -2.31 -12.27 -3.92
N HIS A 131 -1.94 -13.45 -4.39
CA HIS A 131 -2.32 -13.89 -5.74
C HIS A 131 -3.83 -14.07 -5.88
N ALA A 132 -4.52 -14.60 -4.87
CA ALA A 132 -5.98 -14.70 -4.88
C ALA A 132 -6.66 -13.32 -4.89
N LEU A 133 -6.11 -12.35 -4.14
CA LEU A 133 -6.57 -10.95 -4.18
C LEU A 133 -6.41 -10.34 -5.57
N SER A 134 -5.24 -10.50 -6.18
CA SER A 134 -4.95 -10.03 -7.54
C SER A 134 -5.82 -10.70 -8.60
N ALA A 135 -6.14 -11.98 -8.44
CA ALA A 135 -7.08 -12.68 -9.33
C ALA A 135 -8.54 -12.20 -9.16
N CYS A 136 -8.91 -11.69 -7.98
CA CYS A 136 -10.27 -11.25 -7.67
C CYS A 136 -10.57 -9.81 -8.11
N LEU A 137 -9.57 -8.92 -8.07
CA LEU A 137 -9.70 -7.48 -8.34
C LEU A 137 -8.92 -7.10 -9.61
N PRO A 138 -9.58 -6.53 -10.65
CA PRO A 138 -9.01 -6.41 -11.99
C PRO A 138 -7.84 -5.42 -12.12
N ASN A 139 -7.72 -4.49 -11.16
CA ASN A 139 -6.70 -3.46 -11.10
C ASN A 139 -5.67 -3.70 -9.98
N VAL A 140 -5.63 -4.92 -9.44
CA VAL A 140 -4.61 -5.37 -8.49
C VAL A 140 -3.68 -6.34 -9.20
N ILE A 141 -2.39 -6.06 -9.17
CA ILE A 141 -1.36 -6.89 -9.80
C ILE A 141 -0.30 -7.29 -8.78
N VAL A 142 0.22 -8.50 -8.95
CA VAL A 142 1.39 -9.00 -8.21
C VAL A 142 2.56 -9.15 -9.20
N THR A 143 3.77 -8.81 -8.76
CA THR A 143 4.98 -8.94 -9.59
C THR A 143 5.21 -10.37 -10.03
N ARG A 144 5.69 -10.56 -11.27
CA ARG A 144 6.05 -11.89 -11.79
C ARG A 144 7.35 -12.45 -11.22
N VAL A 145 8.26 -11.55 -10.86
CA VAL A 145 9.57 -11.87 -10.29
C VAL A 145 9.61 -11.30 -8.89
N GLU A 146 10.03 -12.13 -7.94
CA GLU A 146 10.15 -11.78 -6.54
C GLU A 146 11.61 -11.89 -6.13
N TYR A 147 12.08 -10.94 -5.33
CA TYR A 147 13.45 -10.95 -4.81
C TYR A 147 13.41 -11.06 -3.29
N ARG A 148 14.45 -11.68 -2.71
CA ARG A 148 14.63 -11.72 -1.26
C ARG A 148 15.03 -10.33 -0.77
N MET A 149 14.17 -9.70 0.02
CA MET A 149 14.42 -8.38 0.60
C MET A 149 14.89 -8.51 2.05
N ASP A 150 15.50 -7.46 2.60
CA ASP A 150 15.87 -7.41 4.02
C ASP A 150 15.83 -5.97 4.58
N SER A 151 16.05 -5.86 5.89
CA SER A 151 16.06 -4.59 6.61
C SER A 151 17.28 -3.72 6.30
N GLU A 152 18.30 -4.26 5.64
CA GLU A 152 19.45 -3.51 5.17
C GLU A 152 19.17 -2.85 3.80
N GLY A 153 18.02 -3.16 3.20
CA GLY A 153 17.55 -2.55 1.96
C GLY A 153 17.94 -3.32 0.70
N HIS A 154 18.51 -4.53 0.83
CA HIS A 154 18.85 -5.34 -0.34
C HIS A 154 17.59 -5.68 -1.14
N ASN A 155 17.71 -5.58 -2.46
CA ASN A 155 16.67 -5.84 -3.44
C ASN A 155 15.36 -5.04 -3.32
N GLY A 156 15.15 -4.18 -2.32
CA GLY A 156 13.92 -3.38 -2.17
C GLY A 156 13.63 -2.52 -3.41
N THR A 157 14.63 -1.77 -3.88
CA THR A 157 14.52 -0.99 -5.12
C THR A 157 14.28 -1.89 -6.34
N ARG A 158 14.92 -3.05 -6.40
CA ARG A 158 14.77 -3.99 -7.53
C ARG A 158 13.34 -4.53 -7.61
N SER A 159 12.78 -4.95 -6.48
CA SER A 159 11.38 -5.39 -6.36
C SER A 159 10.41 -4.28 -6.72
N MET A 160 10.63 -3.06 -6.23
CA MET A 160 9.82 -1.88 -6.57
C MET A 160 9.83 -1.60 -8.08
N MET A 161 11.00 -1.70 -8.71
CA MET A 161 11.14 -1.49 -10.16
C MET A 161 10.38 -2.52 -10.99
N GLU A 162 10.20 -3.76 -10.53
CA GLU A 162 9.33 -4.71 -11.23
C GLU A 162 7.88 -4.25 -11.26
N CYS A 163 7.38 -3.73 -10.14
CA CYS A 163 6.05 -3.13 -10.10
C CYS A 163 5.94 -1.92 -11.02
N LEU A 164 6.91 -0.99 -10.94
CA LEU A 164 6.94 0.20 -11.79
C LEU A 164 6.92 -0.15 -13.28
N ARG A 165 7.67 -1.18 -13.70
CA ARG A 165 7.64 -1.69 -15.09
C ARG A 165 6.30 -2.27 -15.48
N MET A 166 5.61 -2.95 -14.56
CA MET A 166 4.30 -3.54 -14.87
C MET A 166 3.19 -2.49 -14.95
N ILE A 167 3.28 -1.37 -14.23
CA ILE A 167 2.27 -0.32 -14.28
C ILE A 167 2.45 0.65 -15.46
N THR A 168 3.59 0.67 -16.16
CA THR A 168 3.80 1.59 -17.31
C THR A 168 2.84 1.37 -18.47
N LYS A 169 2.30 0.16 -18.62
CA LYS A 169 1.25 -0.17 -19.60
C LYS A 169 -0.14 0.35 -19.22
N HIS A 170 -0.27 1.01 -18.06
CA HIS A 170 -1.52 1.60 -17.59
C HIS A 170 -1.41 3.13 -17.59
N ASN A 171 -2.54 3.79 -17.84
CA ASN A 171 -2.61 5.25 -17.76
C ASN A 171 -2.78 5.65 -16.29
N TRP A 172 -1.74 6.22 -15.69
CA TRP A 172 -1.76 6.84 -14.35
C TRP A 172 -1.03 8.18 -14.38
N LYS A 173 -1.33 9.06 -13.43
CA LYS A 173 -0.75 10.41 -13.34
C LYS A 173 0.37 10.51 -12.31
N TYR A 174 0.19 9.84 -11.17
CA TYR A 174 1.12 9.81 -10.05
C TYR A 174 1.21 8.40 -9.51
N VAL A 175 2.38 8.06 -8.96
CA VAL A 175 2.64 6.78 -8.28
C VAL A 175 3.06 7.01 -6.84
N PHE A 176 2.43 6.29 -5.93
CA PHE A 176 2.84 6.21 -4.53
C PHE A 176 3.69 4.96 -4.33
N VAL A 177 4.87 5.13 -3.75
CA VAL A 177 5.73 4.03 -3.33
C VAL A 177 5.52 3.79 -1.83
N LEU A 178 5.13 2.58 -1.46
CA LEU A 178 4.69 2.22 -0.11
C LEU A 178 5.40 0.95 0.38
N GLN A 179 5.53 0.83 1.69
CA GLN A 179 6.03 -0.34 2.42
C GLN A 179 4.86 -1.16 3.00
N ASN A 180 5.16 -2.27 3.67
CA ASN A 180 4.16 -3.23 4.14
C ASN A 180 3.08 -2.62 5.04
N HIS A 181 3.42 -1.63 5.87
CA HIS A 181 2.52 -1.08 6.89
C HIS A 181 2.10 0.38 6.67
N ASP A 182 2.38 0.95 5.50
CA ASP A 182 1.94 2.30 5.19
C ASP A 182 0.42 2.35 4.99
N ILE A 183 -0.23 3.40 5.49
CA ILE A 183 -1.68 3.57 5.44
C ILE A 183 -1.99 4.89 4.76
N GLN A 184 -3.00 4.91 3.89
CA GLN A 184 -3.48 6.15 3.31
C GLN A 184 -4.32 6.95 4.30
N ILE A 185 -3.94 8.22 4.46
CA ILE A 185 -4.53 9.17 5.40
C ILE A 185 -5.26 10.32 4.70
N LYS A 186 -5.61 10.12 3.43
CA LYS A 186 -6.41 11.03 2.61
C LYS A 186 -7.29 10.17 1.73
N THR A 187 -8.50 10.64 1.47
CA THR A 187 -9.39 10.03 0.48
C THR A 187 -8.79 10.17 -0.92
N ASN A 188 -9.24 9.34 -1.86
CA ASN A 188 -8.79 9.41 -3.25
C ASN A 188 -8.99 10.82 -3.87
N SER A 189 -10.15 11.45 -3.61
CA SER A 189 -10.46 12.80 -4.09
C SER A 189 -9.54 13.87 -3.50
N GLU A 190 -9.21 13.77 -2.20
CA GLU A 190 -8.24 14.68 -1.56
C GLU A 190 -6.83 14.51 -2.14
N LEU A 191 -6.39 13.26 -2.35
CA LEU A 191 -5.10 12.98 -3.00
C LEU A 191 -5.04 13.59 -4.41
N ILE A 192 -6.08 13.38 -5.22
CA ILE A 192 -6.15 13.97 -6.57
C ILE A 192 -6.05 15.49 -6.50
N ARG A 193 -6.78 16.14 -5.58
CA ARG A 193 -6.73 17.61 -5.42
C ARG A 193 -5.33 18.09 -5.04
N ILE A 194 -4.64 17.39 -4.13
CA ILE A 194 -3.27 17.73 -3.73
C ILE A 194 -2.31 17.55 -4.92
N LEU A 195 -2.39 16.41 -5.61
CA LEU A 195 -1.49 16.08 -6.72
C LEU A 195 -1.71 16.98 -7.95
N GLN A 196 -2.92 17.49 -8.15
CA GLN A 196 -3.19 18.52 -9.16
C GLN A 196 -2.41 19.81 -8.87
N LEU A 197 -2.22 20.18 -7.60
CA LEU A 197 -1.39 21.33 -7.22
C LEU A 197 0.10 21.08 -7.50
N TYR A 198 0.55 19.82 -7.49
CA TYR A 198 1.93 19.46 -7.80
C TYR A 198 2.26 19.58 -9.30
N ASN A 199 1.25 19.61 -10.18
CA ASN A 199 1.40 19.94 -11.59
C ASN A 199 2.55 19.19 -12.31
N GLY A 200 2.65 17.88 -12.11
CA GLY A 200 3.67 17.02 -12.71
C GLY A 200 5.02 16.99 -11.99
N THR A 201 5.19 17.74 -10.90
CA THR A 201 6.38 17.66 -10.06
C THR A 201 6.36 16.41 -9.16
N ASN A 202 7.54 15.95 -8.77
CA ASN A 202 7.70 14.86 -7.80
C ASN A 202 7.80 15.43 -6.38
N ASP A 203 7.15 14.79 -5.41
CA ASP A 203 7.37 15.05 -3.98
C ASP A 203 8.18 13.91 -3.38
N VAL A 204 9.46 14.19 -3.12
CA VAL A 204 10.42 13.22 -2.61
C VAL A 204 11.30 13.91 -1.58
N GLN A 205 11.41 13.28 -0.41
CA GLN A 205 12.30 13.76 0.63
C GLN A 205 13.74 13.33 0.34
N ALA A 206 14.65 14.30 0.23
CA ALA A 206 16.08 14.08 0.08
C ALA A 206 16.80 14.50 1.37
N TYR A 207 17.74 13.66 1.82
CA TYR A 207 18.60 13.93 2.96
C TYR A 207 20.06 13.73 2.57
N ARG A 208 20.96 14.43 3.28
CA ARG A 208 22.40 14.16 3.17
C ARG A 208 22.68 12.76 3.71
N GLN A 209 23.19 11.89 2.85
CA GLN A 209 23.50 10.51 3.24
C GLN A 209 24.61 10.45 4.28
N SER A 210 24.51 9.48 5.19
CA SER A 210 25.60 9.18 6.11
C SER A 210 26.78 8.63 5.34
N ILE A 211 27.97 9.19 5.56
CA ILE A 211 29.23 8.72 4.93
C ILE A 211 29.44 7.21 5.23
N LYS A 212 28.95 6.72 6.37
CA LYS A 212 29.03 5.30 6.76
C LYS A 212 28.26 4.35 5.83
N ARG A 213 27.29 4.85 5.05
CA ARG A 213 26.50 4.06 4.09
C ARG A 213 27.02 4.15 2.66
N ILE A 214 28.07 4.93 2.43
CA ILE A 214 28.73 5.03 1.13
C ILE A 214 29.82 3.98 1.10
N GLN A 215 29.74 3.02 0.17
CA GLN A 215 30.81 2.04 0.00
C GLN A 215 32.09 2.74 -0.45
N PRO A 216 33.20 2.66 0.32
CA PRO A 216 34.48 3.25 -0.06
C PRO A 216 35.02 2.59 -1.32
N GLY A 217 35.69 3.37 -2.18
CA GLY A 217 36.30 2.86 -3.40
C GLY A 217 35.33 2.59 -4.57
N VAL A 218 34.02 2.74 -4.37
CA VAL A 218 33.03 2.67 -5.46
C VAL A 218 32.90 4.04 -6.13
N ASN A 219 32.88 4.06 -7.47
CA ASN A 219 32.63 5.27 -8.24
C ASN A 219 31.13 5.60 -8.23
N TRP A 220 30.73 6.59 -7.44
CA TRP A 220 29.35 7.05 -7.32
C TRP A 220 28.97 8.19 -8.30
N SER A 221 29.76 8.42 -9.36
CA SER A 221 29.38 9.39 -10.39
C SER A 221 28.12 8.95 -11.14
N PHE A 222 27.31 9.91 -11.63
CA PHE A 222 26.12 9.59 -12.42
C PHE A 222 26.42 8.70 -13.64
N LYS A 223 27.61 8.87 -14.24
CA LYS A 223 28.12 8.02 -15.32
C LYS A 223 28.35 6.58 -14.87
N ALA A 224 29.02 6.39 -13.73
CA ALA A 224 29.30 5.06 -13.19
C ALA A 224 28.04 4.35 -12.67
N MET A 225 27.07 5.10 -12.14
CA MET A 225 25.80 4.54 -11.66
C MET A 225 24.85 4.12 -12.78
N ASN A 226 25.10 4.52 -14.03
CA ASN A 226 24.28 4.22 -15.20
C ASN A 226 22.77 4.43 -14.95
N LEU A 227 22.41 5.53 -14.28
CA LEU A 227 21.05 5.80 -13.82
C LEU A 227 20.04 5.95 -14.97
N PHE A 228 20.51 6.35 -16.16
CA PHE A 228 19.68 6.61 -17.32
C PHE A 228 19.86 5.50 -18.36
N LYS A 229 18.77 4.80 -18.68
CA LYS A 229 18.75 3.67 -19.63
C LYS A 229 19.35 3.98 -21.01
N ASN A 230 19.30 5.24 -21.44
CA ASN A 230 19.78 5.65 -22.76
C ASN A 230 21.17 6.32 -22.74
N GLY A 231 21.87 6.33 -21.59
CA GLY A 231 23.17 7.00 -21.47
C GLY A 231 23.14 8.51 -21.69
N THR A 232 21.95 9.13 -21.76
CA THR A 232 21.80 10.58 -21.84
C THR A 232 22.11 11.18 -20.48
N TYR A 233 23.31 11.72 -20.35
CA TYR A 233 23.70 12.54 -19.20
C TYR A 233 23.20 13.96 -19.47
N TYR A 234 22.24 14.43 -18.67
CA TYR A 234 22.00 15.86 -18.62
C TYR A 234 23.23 16.50 -17.97
N HIS A 235 23.98 17.27 -18.76
CA HIS A 235 24.93 18.22 -18.21
C HIS A 235 24.10 19.26 -17.45
N ALA A 236 24.10 19.15 -16.12
CA ALA A 236 23.63 20.20 -15.25
C ALA A 236 24.68 21.31 -15.17
#